data_AF-A0A954MMC8-F1
#
_entry.id   AF-A0A954MMC8-F1
#
_cell.length_a   1.000
_cell.length_b   1.000
_cell.length_c   1.000
_cell.angle_alpha   90.00
_cell.angle_beta   90.00
_cell.angle_gamma   90.00
#
_symmetry.space_group_name_H-M   'P 1'
#
loop_
_entity.id
_entity.type
_entity.pdbx_description
1 polymer ?
#
loop_
_entity_poly.entity_id
_entity_poly.type
_entity_poly.pdbx_seq_one_letter_code
_entity_poly.pdbx_strand_id
1 'polypeptide(L)'
;MAALPEGSVDLAFADPPFNIGYDYDVYEDKRAREEYLDWSRKWIAGVHRVLRPDGTFWLAIGDEYAAELKLISQEVGFHCRSWVIWYYTFGVNCAQKFSRSHAHLFYFVKDPQQFTFRSDELENRIPSARQLVYNDRRANPKGRLPDDTWIIRPQEVAGDLMDDAGVWSPSDVTPPADEEQTWTLRPQDLAERFQADEDTWYFPRVAGTFKERAGFHGCQMPEQLLGRIIRLCSHEGETVLDPFSGSATTLVVARKLGRRYLGFELSDEYVKHGLSRLESVCVGDRLQGAPEPKMSAPETFQGKTSRSQHRTNIDTAAAGKAAGLESRFEQAQLELTLSGIAAAFELTHAGYSADRVVVDPDLNDQFTETCRRFGLVGDPSTWNSLLFRLRKAGKLAALETSRKTEVSWADCDPFLFASELAWQSLLSENRATSLDEIFCHPELAREFDERAAQLAPGFTPFEYRWAALKLRKQAKLARTRSHVLTVPKKLLQSVDPEKLSIDDLPDSSGAYLVTSGRSDRLYAGETLNLRDRLSRHFADEKTASWLKTGKPLSVQLLSCAVSEASPLAWQACLVRTYRPRLNLRELSDVEETR
;
A
#
# COMPACT_ATOMS: atom_id res chain seq x y z
N MET A 1 15.75 10.67 -27.07
CA MET A 1 15.89 9.33 -27.69
C MET A 1 17.11 9.14 -28.61
N ALA A 2 17.46 10.06 -29.51
CA ALA A 2 18.60 9.86 -30.45
C ALA A 2 19.95 9.57 -29.78
N ALA A 3 20.20 10.12 -28.59
CA ALA A 3 21.42 9.89 -27.81
C ALA A 3 21.49 8.50 -27.13
N LEU A 4 20.41 7.72 -27.12
CA LEU A 4 20.42 6.38 -26.53
C LEU A 4 21.06 5.36 -27.48
N PRO A 5 21.77 4.35 -26.97
CA PRO A 5 22.22 3.23 -27.79
C PRO A 5 21.05 2.49 -28.45
N GLU A 6 21.32 1.83 -29.58
CA GLU A 6 20.35 0.93 -30.20
C GLU A 6 20.12 -0.30 -29.32
N GLY A 7 18.88 -0.78 -29.22
CA GLY A 7 18.55 -1.96 -28.43
C GLY A 7 18.89 -1.84 -26.93
N SER A 8 18.83 -0.64 -26.35
CA SER A 8 19.18 -0.39 -24.95
C SER A 8 18.00 -0.49 -23.97
N VAL A 9 16.76 -0.63 -24.46
CA VAL A 9 15.55 -0.69 -23.61
C VAL A 9 14.73 -1.95 -23.91
N ASP A 10 14.12 -2.51 -22.87
CA ASP A 10 13.45 -3.81 -22.90
C ASP A 10 11.93 -3.66 -23.12
N LEU A 11 11.33 -2.63 -22.53
CA LEU A 11 9.92 -2.27 -22.69
C LEU A 11 9.79 -0.76 -22.88
N ALA A 12 8.95 -0.33 -23.82
CA ALA A 12 8.55 1.07 -23.95
C ALA A 12 7.03 1.21 -23.78
N PHE A 13 6.58 2.16 -22.97
CA PHE A 13 5.17 2.56 -22.86
C PHE A 13 5.07 4.04 -23.19
N ALA A 14 4.26 4.39 -24.20
CA ALA A 14 4.06 5.77 -24.63
C ALA A 14 2.60 6.20 -24.43
N ASP A 15 2.41 7.30 -23.71
CA ASP A 15 1.14 8.03 -23.60
C ASP A 15 1.32 9.46 -24.17
N PRO A 16 1.43 9.59 -25.52
CA PRO A 16 1.63 10.89 -26.15
C PRO A 16 0.46 11.84 -25.94
N PRO A 17 0.62 13.14 -26.18
CA PRO A 17 -0.51 14.07 -26.34
C PRO A 17 -1.47 13.58 -27.43
N PHE A 18 -2.78 13.54 -27.15
CA PHE A 18 -3.78 12.96 -28.07
C PHE A 18 -4.18 13.90 -29.21
N ASN A 19 -3.65 15.13 -29.24
CA ASN A 19 -3.97 16.18 -30.20
C ASN A 19 -5.47 16.55 -30.17
N ILE A 20 -6.01 16.69 -28.96
CA ILE A 20 -7.43 16.98 -28.68
C ILE A 20 -7.66 18.39 -28.13
N GLY A 21 -6.61 19.21 -28.07
CA GLY A 21 -6.62 20.57 -27.53
C GLY A 21 -6.53 20.61 -26.01
N TYR A 22 -5.88 19.63 -25.39
CA TYR A 22 -5.58 19.69 -23.96
C TYR A 22 -4.58 20.82 -23.66
N ASP A 23 -4.79 21.54 -22.56
CA ASP A 23 -3.96 22.66 -22.16
C ASP A 23 -2.76 22.17 -21.34
N TYR A 24 -1.65 21.89 -22.03
CA TYR A 24 -0.35 21.65 -21.40
C TYR A 24 0.39 22.97 -21.18
N ASP A 25 1.26 23.00 -20.19
CA ASP A 25 2.07 24.18 -19.87
C ASP A 25 3.12 24.54 -20.93
N VAL A 26 3.67 23.54 -21.62
CA VAL A 26 4.76 23.73 -22.60
C VAL A 26 4.48 23.19 -24.01
N TYR A 27 3.39 22.43 -24.22
CA TYR A 27 3.11 21.75 -25.49
C TYR A 27 1.75 22.16 -26.08
N GLU A 28 1.73 22.48 -27.38
CA GLU A 28 0.50 22.79 -28.10
C GLU A 28 -0.19 21.52 -28.61
N ASP A 29 -1.28 21.10 -27.96
CA ASP A 29 -2.04 19.88 -28.29
C ASP A 29 -3.11 20.07 -29.37
N LYS A 30 -2.89 20.99 -30.32
CA LYS A 30 -3.84 21.29 -31.40
C LYS A 30 -3.15 21.54 -32.74
N ARG A 31 -2.31 20.60 -33.13
CA ARG A 31 -1.51 20.66 -34.35
C ARG A 31 -2.31 20.21 -35.57
N ALA A 32 -1.89 20.71 -36.74
CA ALA A 32 -2.40 20.21 -38.02
C ALA A 32 -2.14 18.71 -38.16
N ARG A 33 -3.10 17.98 -38.74
CA ARG A 33 -3.09 16.52 -38.85
C ARG A 33 -1.76 15.97 -39.36
N GLU A 34 -1.31 16.43 -40.52
CA GLU A 34 -0.07 15.91 -41.14
C GLU A 34 1.17 16.19 -40.29
N GLU A 35 1.24 17.35 -39.64
CA GLU A 35 2.33 17.66 -38.72
C GLU A 35 2.36 16.75 -37.50
N TYR A 36 1.18 16.43 -36.95
CA TYR A 36 1.05 15.52 -35.82
C TYR A 36 1.45 14.08 -36.21
N LEU A 37 1.05 13.61 -37.39
CA LEU A 37 1.41 12.28 -37.89
C LEU A 37 2.91 12.18 -38.23
N ASP A 38 3.49 13.20 -38.85
CA ASP A 38 4.92 13.25 -39.14
C ASP A 38 5.77 13.33 -37.88
N TRP A 39 5.32 14.11 -36.89
CA TRP A 39 5.92 14.12 -35.57
C TRP A 39 5.80 12.75 -34.89
N SER A 40 4.64 12.09 -35.03
CA SER A 40 4.40 10.77 -34.44
C SER A 40 5.31 9.70 -35.01
N ARG A 41 5.44 9.67 -36.33
CA ARG A 41 6.36 8.75 -37.03
C ARG A 41 7.80 8.87 -36.54
N LYS A 42 8.27 10.09 -36.27
CA LYS A 42 9.65 10.33 -35.79
C LYS A 42 9.89 9.73 -34.41
N TRP A 43 8.99 9.94 -33.45
CA TRP A 43 9.20 9.39 -32.11
C TRP A 43 8.95 7.87 -32.08
N ILE A 44 8.01 7.35 -32.86
CA ILE A 44 7.78 5.89 -33.00
C ILE A 44 9.02 5.20 -33.59
N ALA A 45 9.64 5.79 -34.62
CA ALA A 45 10.92 5.30 -35.17
C ALA A 45 12.06 5.37 -34.14
N GLY A 46 12.06 6.42 -33.30
CA GLY A 46 12.97 6.54 -32.17
C GLY A 46 12.83 5.39 -31.17
N VAL A 47 11.59 5.06 -30.79
CA VAL A 47 11.27 3.92 -29.92
C VAL A 47 11.71 2.61 -30.57
N HIS A 48 11.37 2.37 -31.83
CA HIS A 48 11.76 1.16 -32.56
C HIS A 48 13.27 0.94 -32.55
N ARG A 49 14.08 2.00 -32.75
CA ARG A 49 15.55 1.91 -32.72
C ARG A 49 16.07 1.52 -31.34
N VAL A 50 15.62 2.18 -30.28
CA VAL A 50 16.18 1.97 -28.94
C VAL A 50 15.68 0.69 -28.29
N LEU A 51 14.53 0.16 -28.74
CA LEU A 51 13.97 -1.08 -28.24
C LEU A 51 14.79 -2.28 -28.73
N ARG A 52 15.07 -3.21 -27.81
CA ARG A 52 15.74 -4.48 -28.12
C ARG A 52 14.98 -5.31 -29.16
N PRO A 53 15.64 -6.22 -29.89
CA PRO A 53 14.97 -7.12 -30.83
C PRO A 53 13.81 -7.92 -30.20
N ASP A 54 13.98 -8.34 -28.94
CA ASP A 54 13.00 -9.06 -28.13
C ASP A 54 12.09 -8.15 -27.30
N GLY A 55 12.25 -6.83 -27.40
CA GLY A 55 11.52 -5.87 -26.59
C GLY A 55 10.09 -5.64 -27.06
N THR A 56 9.30 -5.02 -26.18
CA THR A 56 7.87 -4.73 -26.40
C THR A 56 7.58 -3.23 -26.38
N PHE A 57 6.62 -2.79 -27.19
CA PHE A 57 6.18 -1.39 -27.26
C PHE A 57 4.67 -1.30 -27.04
N TRP A 58 4.26 -0.46 -26.10
CA TRP A 58 2.87 -0.16 -25.80
C TRP A 58 2.57 1.30 -26.08
N LEU A 59 1.42 1.56 -26.72
CA LEU A 59 0.99 2.90 -27.09
C LEU A 59 -0.44 3.15 -26.64
N ALA A 60 -0.65 4.19 -25.82
CA ALA A 60 -1.95 4.73 -25.47
C ALA A 60 -2.36 5.88 -26.42
N ILE A 61 -3.62 5.91 -26.86
CA ILE A 61 -4.14 7.00 -27.71
C ILE A 61 -5.68 7.08 -27.64
N GLY A 62 -6.25 8.26 -27.90
CA GLY A 62 -7.68 8.48 -28.06
C GLY A 62 -8.21 8.10 -29.45
N ASP A 63 -9.53 8.22 -29.63
CA ASP A 63 -10.24 7.81 -30.86
C ASP A 63 -9.67 8.47 -32.14
N GLU A 64 -9.27 9.74 -32.05
CA GLU A 64 -8.98 10.61 -33.19
C GLU A 64 -7.89 10.08 -34.13
N TYR A 65 -6.90 9.39 -33.58
CA TYR A 65 -5.69 8.99 -34.31
C TYR A 65 -5.29 7.54 -34.07
N ALA A 66 -6.16 6.73 -33.45
CA ALA A 66 -5.84 5.35 -33.10
C ALA A 66 -5.45 4.50 -34.31
N ALA A 67 -6.23 4.59 -35.40
CA ALA A 67 -5.96 3.86 -36.63
C ALA A 67 -4.65 4.33 -37.29
N GLU A 68 -4.43 5.65 -37.37
CA GLU A 68 -3.23 6.24 -37.97
C GLU A 68 -1.96 5.85 -37.21
N LEU A 69 -1.93 5.98 -35.88
CA LEU A 69 -0.73 5.62 -35.12
C LEU A 69 -0.47 4.11 -35.16
N LYS A 70 -1.51 3.27 -35.24
CA LYS A 70 -1.34 1.84 -35.48
C LYS A 70 -0.65 1.58 -36.82
N LEU A 71 -1.14 2.18 -37.90
CA LEU A 71 -0.58 2.00 -39.24
C LEU A 71 0.85 2.53 -39.32
N ILE A 72 1.12 3.73 -38.78
CA ILE A 72 2.48 4.30 -38.71
C ILE A 72 3.43 3.38 -37.93
N SER A 73 2.97 2.78 -36.82
CA SER A 73 3.79 1.83 -36.07
C SER A 73 4.16 0.61 -36.91
N GLN A 74 3.22 0.10 -37.71
CA GLN A 74 3.47 -1.01 -38.63
C GLN A 74 4.40 -0.61 -39.79
N GLU A 75 4.27 0.60 -40.34
CA GLU A 75 5.18 1.16 -41.36
C GLU A 75 6.62 1.28 -40.85
N VAL A 76 6.79 1.65 -39.58
CA VAL A 76 8.11 1.75 -38.93
C VAL A 76 8.78 0.38 -38.73
N GLY A 77 8.00 -0.70 -38.72
CA GLY A 77 8.50 -2.07 -38.60
C GLY A 77 7.98 -2.85 -37.40
N PHE A 78 7.01 -2.32 -36.65
CA PHE A 78 6.38 -3.07 -35.56
C PHE A 78 5.29 -4.03 -36.04
N HIS A 79 5.12 -5.12 -35.31
CA HIS A 79 4.03 -6.06 -35.47
C HIS A 79 3.02 -5.89 -34.32
N CYS A 80 1.78 -5.53 -34.65
CA CYS A 80 0.70 -5.43 -33.66
C CYS A 80 0.32 -6.84 -33.18
N ARG A 81 0.40 -7.09 -31.88
CA ARG A 81 -0.02 -8.33 -31.23
C ARG A 81 -1.47 -8.26 -30.77
N SER A 82 -1.84 -7.15 -30.14
CA SER A 82 -3.19 -6.91 -29.65
C SER A 82 -3.54 -5.42 -29.76
N TRP A 83 -4.80 -5.15 -30.10
CA TRP A 83 -5.42 -3.84 -29.91
C TRP A 83 -6.37 -3.97 -28.74
N VAL A 84 -6.01 -3.33 -27.65
CA VAL A 84 -6.72 -3.37 -26.39
C VAL A 84 -7.53 -2.08 -26.23
N ILE A 85 -8.79 -2.15 -25.81
CA ILE A 85 -9.60 -0.97 -25.51
C ILE A 85 -9.58 -0.71 -24.01
N TRP A 86 -8.94 0.35 -23.51
CA TRP A 86 -9.07 0.77 -22.12
C TRP A 86 -10.35 1.58 -21.88
N TYR A 87 -11.40 0.92 -21.41
CA TYR A 87 -12.66 1.48 -20.95
C TYR A 87 -12.61 2.05 -19.51
N TYR A 88 -13.36 3.12 -19.32
CA TYR A 88 -13.58 3.83 -18.06
C TYR A 88 -14.95 4.51 -18.08
N THR A 89 -15.62 4.58 -16.93
CA THR A 89 -17.00 5.10 -16.84
C THR A 89 -17.09 6.60 -16.65
N PHE A 90 -16.00 7.26 -16.22
CA PHE A 90 -15.96 8.71 -16.04
C PHE A 90 -15.51 9.38 -17.35
N GLY A 91 -16.50 9.75 -18.18
CA GLY A 91 -16.35 10.30 -19.53
C GLY A 91 -16.88 11.73 -19.70
N VAL A 92 -16.47 12.42 -20.76
CA VAL A 92 -17.08 13.69 -21.15
C VAL A 92 -18.45 13.40 -21.75
N ASN A 93 -19.51 14.02 -21.22
CA ASN A 93 -20.85 13.88 -21.76
C ASN A 93 -20.88 14.39 -23.22
N CYS A 94 -21.34 13.56 -24.13
CA CYS A 94 -21.42 13.89 -25.55
C CYS A 94 -22.89 14.12 -25.93
N ALA A 95 -23.23 15.30 -26.44
CA ALA A 95 -24.61 15.65 -26.79
C ALA A 95 -25.05 15.16 -28.18
N GLN A 96 -24.10 14.99 -29.12
CA GLN A 96 -24.37 14.71 -30.53
C GLN A 96 -23.73 13.40 -31.02
N LYS A 97 -23.16 12.59 -30.13
CA LYS A 97 -22.54 11.30 -30.42
C LYS A 97 -22.52 10.42 -29.17
N PHE A 98 -22.14 9.15 -29.32
CA PHE A 98 -21.93 8.25 -28.17
C PHE A 98 -20.90 8.84 -27.21
N SER A 99 -21.17 8.71 -25.91
CA SER A 99 -20.27 9.16 -24.85
C SER A 99 -18.92 8.47 -24.95
N ARG A 100 -17.86 9.26 -24.83
CA ARG A 100 -16.50 8.74 -24.82
C ARG A 100 -16.15 8.14 -23.48
N SER A 101 -15.94 6.84 -23.49
CA SER A 101 -15.70 6.02 -22.30
C SER A 101 -14.50 5.10 -22.46
N HIS A 102 -13.63 5.31 -23.46
CA HIS A 102 -12.44 4.47 -23.64
C HIS A 102 -11.25 5.23 -24.23
N ALA A 103 -10.10 4.57 -24.18
CA ALA A 103 -8.88 4.88 -24.92
C ALA A 103 -8.36 3.58 -25.55
N HIS A 104 -7.43 3.68 -26.48
CA HIS A 104 -6.83 2.55 -27.16
C HIS A 104 -5.43 2.28 -26.62
N LEU A 105 -5.11 1.01 -26.36
CA LEU A 105 -3.78 0.54 -26.02
C LEU A 105 -3.33 -0.45 -27.11
N PHE A 106 -2.28 -0.11 -27.84
CA PHE A 106 -1.69 -1.03 -28.81
C PHE A 106 -0.49 -1.75 -28.22
N TYR A 107 -0.46 -3.06 -28.35
CA TYR A 107 0.69 -3.90 -28.00
C TYR A 107 1.46 -4.29 -29.26
N PHE A 108 2.69 -3.82 -29.38
CA PHE A 108 3.60 -4.03 -30.50
C PHE A 108 4.86 -4.80 -30.09
N VAL A 109 5.42 -5.56 -31.04
CA VAL A 109 6.73 -6.23 -30.94
C VAL A 109 7.53 -6.01 -32.22
N LYS A 110 8.86 -6.15 -32.17
CA LYS A 110 9.71 -6.09 -33.38
C LYS A 110 9.71 -7.41 -34.13
N ASP A 111 9.78 -8.53 -33.42
CA ASP A 111 9.71 -9.88 -33.99
C ASP A 111 8.50 -10.63 -33.40
N PRO A 112 7.53 -11.07 -34.23
CA PRO A 112 6.36 -11.83 -33.76
C PRO A 112 6.67 -13.25 -33.27
N GLN A 113 7.91 -13.71 -33.41
CA GLN A 113 8.40 -15.02 -32.96
C GLN A 113 9.36 -14.91 -31.77
N GLN A 114 10.02 -13.76 -31.56
CA GLN A 114 10.98 -13.55 -30.49
C GLN A 114 10.68 -12.26 -29.73
N PHE A 115 9.99 -12.38 -28.59
CA PHE A 115 9.64 -11.25 -27.74
C PHE A 115 9.46 -11.66 -26.28
N THR A 116 9.70 -10.72 -25.37
CA THR A 116 9.50 -10.92 -23.93
C THR A 116 8.01 -10.97 -23.59
N PHE A 117 7.57 -12.13 -23.10
CA PHE A 117 6.21 -12.33 -22.60
C PHE A 117 6.21 -13.38 -21.48
N ARG A 118 6.14 -12.92 -20.23
CA ARG A 118 6.29 -13.71 -18.99
C ARG A 118 5.05 -14.54 -18.66
N SER A 119 4.62 -15.37 -19.60
CA SER A 119 3.38 -16.13 -19.44
C SER A 119 3.47 -17.23 -18.39
N ASP A 120 4.63 -17.87 -18.21
CA ASP A 120 4.77 -19.05 -17.34
C ASP A 120 4.83 -18.76 -15.83
N GLU A 121 4.81 -17.50 -15.46
CA GLU A 121 4.87 -17.06 -14.07
C GLU A 121 3.48 -17.05 -13.43
N LEU A 122 3.37 -17.68 -12.25
CA LEU A 122 2.10 -17.84 -11.53
C LEU A 122 1.46 -16.48 -11.18
N GLU A 123 2.26 -15.45 -10.92
CA GLU A 123 1.78 -14.08 -10.68
C GLU A 123 1.07 -13.43 -11.88
N ASN A 124 1.31 -13.99 -13.08
CA ASN A 124 0.78 -13.55 -14.36
C ASN A 124 -0.27 -14.54 -14.90
N ARG A 125 -0.75 -15.49 -14.10
CA ARG A 125 -1.75 -16.50 -14.49
C ARG A 125 -2.96 -16.46 -13.57
N ILE A 126 -4.10 -16.90 -14.09
CA ILE A 126 -5.39 -16.97 -13.38
C ILE A 126 -6.00 -18.37 -13.54
N PRO A 127 -6.86 -18.81 -12.62
CA PRO A 127 -7.58 -20.08 -12.78
C PRO A 127 -8.43 -20.11 -14.07
N SER A 128 -8.43 -21.26 -14.77
CA SER A 128 -9.25 -21.44 -15.97
C SER A 128 -10.57 -22.15 -15.68
N ALA A 129 -11.63 -21.84 -16.42
CA ALA A 129 -12.89 -22.58 -16.33
C ALA A 129 -12.73 -24.08 -16.70
N ARG A 130 -11.74 -24.43 -17.55
CA ARG A 130 -11.40 -25.83 -17.82
C ARG A 130 -10.90 -26.58 -16.59
N GLN A 131 -10.22 -25.88 -15.67
CA GLN A 131 -9.81 -26.43 -14.38
C GLN A 131 -10.96 -26.44 -13.38
N LEU A 132 -11.67 -25.31 -13.25
CA LEU A 132 -12.65 -25.09 -12.18
C LEU A 132 -14.00 -25.76 -12.46
N VAL A 133 -14.49 -25.67 -13.69
CA VAL A 133 -15.86 -26.08 -14.06
C VAL A 133 -15.88 -27.44 -14.76
N TYR A 134 -14.91 -27.70 -15.63
CA TYR A 134 -14.95 -28.86 -16.53
C TYR A 134 -14.00 -30.01 -16.17
N ASN A 135 -13.10 -29.81 -15.20
CA ASN A 135 -12.04 -30.76 -14.81
C ASN A 135 -11.34 -31.43 -16.01
N ASP A 136 -11.05 -30.63 -17.05
CA ASP A 136 -10.49 -31.09 -18.31
C ASP A 136 -8.98 -31.35 -18.16
N ARG A 137 -8.56 -32.60 -18.40
CA ARG A 137 -7.14 -33.02 -18.30
C ARG A 137 -6.19 -32.28 -19.27
N ARG A 138 -6.72 -31.56 -20.26
CA ARG A 138 -5.94 -30.70 -21.17
C ARG A 138 -5.67 -29.31 -20.61
N ALA A 139 -6.24 -28.96 -19.45
CA ALA A 139 -6.01 -27.66 -18.85
C ALA A 139 -4.58 -27.54 -18.32
N ASN A 140 -3.99 -26.34 -18.44
CA ASN A 140 -2.64 -26.12 -17.91
C ASN A 140 -2.69 -26.10 -16.38
N PRO A 141 -1.92 -26.96 -15.69
CA PRO A 141 -1.97 -27.06 -14.22
C PRO A 141 -1.56 -25.77 -13.50
N LYS A 142 -0.82 -24.86 -14.14
CA LYS A 142 -0.43 -23.54 -13.59
C LYS A 142 -1.47 -22.43 -13.79
N GLY A 143 -2.63 -22.75 -14.39
CA GLY A 143 -3.63 -21.75 -14.78
C GLY A 143 -3.48 -21.27 -16.22
N ARG A 144 -4.37 -20.39 -16.65
CA ARG A 144 -4.33 -19.72 -17.95
C ARG A 144 -3.70 -18.33 -17.80
N LEU A 145 -3.22 -17.73 -18.90
CA LEU A 145 -2.96 -16.29 -18.88
C LEU A 145 -4.27 -15.55 -18.62
N PRO A 146 -4.25 -14.35 -17.99
CA PRO A 146 -5.30 -13.37 -18.19
C PRO A 146 -5.64 -13.32 -19.68
N ASP A 147 -6.92 -13.40 -20.04
CA ASP A 147 -7.28 -13.13 -21.43
C ASP A 147 -6.87 -11.69 -21.75
N ASP A 148 -6.80 -11.36 -23.03
CA ASP A 148 -6.81 -9.96 -23.48
C ASP A 148 -8.18 -9.29 -23.26
N THR A 149 -9.08 -9.94 -22.52
CA THR A 149 -10.41 -9.53 -22.05
C THR A 149 -10.61 -9.97 -20.58
N TRP A 150 -11.59 -9.42 -19.84
CA TRP A 150 -12.06 -9.95 -18.54
C TRP A 150 -13.55 -9.52 -18.44
N ILE A 151 -14.54 -10.30 -17.97
CA ILE A 151 -14.67 -10.73 -16.57
C ILE A 151 -15.44 -12.04 -16.27
N ILE A 152 -14.90 -12.78 -15.29
CA ILE A 152 -15.41 -13.92 -14.49
C ILE A 152 -16.91 -13.91 -14.18
N ARG A 153 -17.58 -15.07 -14.29
CA ARG A 153 -18.40 -15.68 -13.22
C ARG A 153 -18.31 -17.21 -13.32
N PRO A 154 -18.31 -17.92 -12.20
CA PRO A 154 -19.53 -18.70 -11.95
C PRO A 154 -19.73 -18.87 -10.44
N GLN A 155 -20.54 -18.06 -9.75
CA GLN A 155 -20.89 -18.36 -8.33
C GLN A 155 -19.73 -18.52 -7.29
N GLU A 156 -18.45 -18.37 -7.64
CA GLU A 156 -17.30 -19.03 -6.95
C GLU A 156 -16.17 -18.08 -6.48
N VAL A 157 -16.48 -16.84 -6.07
CA VAL A 157 -15.65 -16.27 -4.99
C VAL A 157 -16.14 -16.92 -3.71
N ALA A 158 -15.87 -18.21 -3.59
CA ALA A 158 -16.08 -18.86 -2.33
C ALA A 158 -15.05 -18.28 -1.37
N GLY A 159 -15.54 -17.66 -0.30
CA GLY A 159 -14.73 -17.46 0.89
C GLY A 159 -14.11 -18.81 1.26
N ASP A 160 -12.81 -18.78 1.58
CA ASP A 160 -12.06 -19.86 2.22
C ASP A 160 -12.37 -21.28 1.72
N LEU A 161 -11.99 -21.61 0.48
CA LEU A 161 -12.11 -22.98 -0.02
C LEU A 161 -10.76 -23.66 -0.25
N MET A 162 -10.10 -23.98 0.85
CA MET A 162 -9.42 -25.27 1.02
C MET A 162 -9.65 -25.69 2.48
N ASP A 163 -10.07 -26.93 2.72
CA ASP A 163 -9.83 -27.53 4.03
C ASP A 163 -8.33 -27.84 4.19
N ASP A 164 -7.87 -28.10 5.41
CA ASP A 164 -6.46 -28.36 5.74
C ASP A 164 -5.86 -29.58 4.99
N ALA A 165 -6.67 -30.32 4.24
CA ALA A 165 -6.29 -31.49 3.44
C ALA A 165 -6.29 -31.25 1.92
N GLY A 166 -6.74 -30.08 1.44
CA GLY A 166 -6.68 -29.70 0.02
C GLY A 166 -7.72 -30.36 -0.88
N VAL A 167 -8.93 -30.68 -0.37
CA VAL A 167 -10.04 -31.26 -1.17
C VAL A 167 -11.28 -30.35 -1.13
N TRP A 168 -12.04 -30.28 -2.24
CA TRP A 168 -13.14 -29.32 -2.47
C TRP A 168 -14.55 -29.86 -2.15
N SER A 169 -15.44 -29.07 -1.54
CA SER A 169 -16.88 -29.36 -1.36
C SER A 169 -17.78 -28.09 -1.32
N PRO A 170 -18.99 -28.04 -1.93
CA PRO A 170 -19.71 -26.78 -2.22
C PRO A 170 -21.09 -26.57 -1.51
N SER A 171 -21.16 -26.45 -0.18
CA SER A 171 -22.47 -26.40 0.52
C SER A 171 -23.03 -25.02 0.92
N ASP A 172 -22.30 -23.89 0.83
CA ASP A 172 -22.64 -22.71 1.66
C ASP A 172 -22.88 -21.37 0.92
N VAL A 173 -23.64 -21.32 -0.18
CA VAL A 173 -23.99 -20.04 -0.85
C VAL A 173 -25.49 -19.75 -0.83
N THR A 174 -25.90 -18.56 -0.37
CA THR A 174 -27.30 -18.08 -0.33
C THR A 174 -27.53 -16.86 -1.26
N PRO A 175 -28.67 -16.73 -1.97
CA PRO A 175 -28.91 -15.63 -2.94
C PRO A 175 -29.51 -14.35 -2.31
N PRO A 176 -29.36 -13.17 -2.97
CA PRO A 176 -29.93 -11.89 -2.50
C PRO A 176 -31.42 -11.72 -2.88
N ALA A 177 -32.12 -10.93 -2.06
CA ALA A 177 -33.56 -10.70 -2.11
C ALA A 177 -33.89 -9.20 -2.25
N ASP A 178 -34.13 -8.69 -3.46
CA ASP A 178 -35.03 -7.53 -3.68
C ASP A 178 -35.25 -7.28 -5.18
N GLU A 179 -36.50 -7.01 -5.60
CA GLU A 179 -36.93 -6.95 -7.02
C GLU A 179 -37.50 -5.59 -7.50
N GLU A 180 -37.47 -4.49 -6.73
CA GLU A 180 -38.16 -3.27 -7.17
C GLU A 180 -37.37 -1.96 -6.99
N GLN A 181 -36.52 -1.58 -7.95
CA GLN A 181 -36.23 -0.17 -8.27
C GLN A 181 -35.87 0.03 -9.75
N THR A 182 -36.54 0.99 -10.41
CA THR A 182 -36.32 1.37 -11.81
C THR A 182 -35.13 2.34 -11.91
N TRP A 183 -34.06 1.95 -12.61
CA TRP A 183 -32.88 2.77 -12.86
C TRP A 183 -32.58 2.86 -14.36
N THR A 184 -32.04 3.98 -14.85
CA THR A 184 -31.37 4.02 -16.15
C THR A 184 -30.21 3.02 -16.11
N LEU A 185 -30.38 1.90 -16.80
CA LEU A 185 -29.43 0.81 -16.88
C LEU A 185 -28.12 1.30 -17.50
N ARG A 186 -27.07 1.43 -16.69
CA ARG A 186 -25.72 1.56 -17.22
C ARG A 186 -25.29 0.16 -17.70
N PRO A 187 -24.40 0.02 -18.69
CA PRO A 187 -23.87 -1.28 -19.14
C PRO A 187 -23.45 -2.22 -17.99
N GLN A 188 -22.88 -1.67 -16.93
CA GLN A 188 -22.50 -2.37 -15.70
C GLN A 188 -23.67 -2.86 -14.82
N ASP A 189 -24.89 -2.38 -15.07
CA ASP A 189 -26.12 -2.73 -14.37
C ASP A 189 -27.00 -3.71 -15.17
N LEU A 190 -26.60 -4.09 -16.40
CA LEU A 190 -27.30 -5.04 -17.26
C LEU A 190 -26.61 -6.41 -17.24
N ALA A 191 -27.25 -7.39 -16.62
CA ALA A 191 -26.73 -8.76 -16.49
C ALA A 191 -26.47 -9.48 -17.83
N GLU A 192 -26.98 -8.97 -18.96
CA GLU A 192 -27.05 -9.68 -20.23
C GLU A 192 -26.50 -8.92 -21.46
N ARG A 193 -25.89 -7.74 -21.31
CA ARG A 193 -25.31 -7.02 -22.47
C ARG A 193 -23.87 -6.59 -22.20
N PHE A 194 -23.05 -6.72 -23.26
CA PHE A 194 -21.58 -6.78 -23.30
C PHE A 194 -21.05 -8.15 -22.84
N GLN A 195 -20.93 -9.05 -23.82
CA GLN A 195 -20.63 -10.48 -23.68
C GLN A 195 -19.14 -10.78 -23.90
N ALA A 196 -18.73 -12.02 -23.64
CA ALA A 196 -17.36 -12.44 -23.40
C ALA A 196 -16.47 -12.63 -24.65
N ASP A 197 -16.85 -12.07 -25.80
CA ASP A 197 -16.15 -12.20 -27.08
C ASP A 197 -15.61 -10.86 -27.65
N GLU A 198 -15.50 -9.80 -26.83
CA GLU A 198 -15.21 -8.42 -27.27
C GLU A 198 -14.00 -7.75 -26.53
N ASP A 199 -13.44 -6.67 -27.09
CA ASP A 199 -12.04 -6.17 -26.97
C ASP A 199 -11.73 -5.11 -25.88
N THR A 200 -12.46 -5.09 -24.75
CA THR A 200 -12.50 -3.93 -23.82
C THR A 200 -12.05 -4.19 -22.35
N TRP A 201 -10.97 -3.53 -21.88
CA TRP A 201 -10.35 -3.49 -20.53
C TRP A 201 -10.89 -2.39 -19.62
N TYR A 202 -11.21 -2.68 -18.36
CA TYR A 202 -11.71 -1.67 -17.42
C TYR A 202 -10.72 -1.26 -16.33
N PHE A 203 -10.28 0.00 -16.34
CA PHE A 203 -9.62 0.66 -15.20
C PHE A 203 -10.21 2.06 -15.03
N PRO A 204 -10.61 2.48 -13.82
CA PRO A 204 -11.10 3.83 -13.63
C PRO A 204 -9.99 4.85 -13.94
N ARG A 205 -10.35 5.98 -14.56
CA ARG A 205 -9.42 7.11 -14.67
C ARG A 205 -9.07 7.63 -13.28
N VAL A 206 -7.83 8.07 -13.10
CA VAL A 206 -7.39 8.67 -11.84
C VAL A 206 -8.05 10.05 -11.68
N ALA A 207 -9.07 10.13 -10.82
CA ALA A 207 -9.89 11.33 -10.66
C ALA A 207 -10.00 11.78 -9.19
N GLY A 208 -10.28 13.08 -9.01
CA GLY A 208 -10.75 13.66 -7.74
C GLY A 208 -9.98 13.22 -6.49
N THR A 209 -10.66 12.47 -5.61
CA THR A 209 -10.22 12.02 -4.27
C THR A 209 -9.42 10.72 -4.26
N PHE A 210 -9.04 10.18 -5.42
CA PHE A 210 -8.33 8.91 -5.49
C PHE A 210 -6.98 9.04 -4.79
N LYS A 211 -6.63 8.08 -3.93
CA LYS A 211 -5.36 8.12 -3.17
C LYS A 211 -4.13 8.20 -4.06
N GLU A 212 -4.21 7.64 -5.27
CA GLU A 212 -3.12 7.67 -6.25
C GLU A 212 -3.01 9.00 -7.01
N ARG A 213 -4.01 9.89 -6.92
CA ARG A 213 -4.05 11.17 -7.63
C ARG A 213 -2.94 12.09 -7.12
N ALA A 214 -2.02 12.48 -8.01
CA ALA A 214 -0.92 13.36 -7.66
C ALA A 214 -1.31 14.85 -7.63
N GLY A 215 -2.40 15.22 -8.30
CA GLY A 215 -3.00 16.57 -8.23
C GLY A 215 -2.43 17.60 -9.22
N PHE A 216 -1.22 17.42 -9.75
CA PHE A 216 -0.53 18.41 -10.60
C PHE A 216 -0.61 18.15 -12.12
N HIS A 217 -1.04 16.96 -12.56
CA HIS A 217 -1.11 16.58 -13.99
C HIS A 217 -2.51 16.08 -14.32
N GLY A 218 -3.26 16.66 -15.25
CA GLY A 218 -4.70 16.34 -15.40
C GLY A 218 -5.04 14.94 -15.89
N CYS A 219 -4.16 14.30 -16.68
CA CYS A 219 -4.38 12.97 -17.24
C CYS A 219 -3.36 11.95 -16.70
N GLN A 220 -3.41 11.67 -15.39
CA GLN A 220 -2.52 10.68 -14.78
C GLN A 220 -2.98 9.24 -15.11
N MET A 221 -2.08 8.40 -15.60
CA MET A 221 -2.34 6.98 -15.83
C MET A 221 -2.51 6.18 -14.51
N PRO A 222 -3.40 5.17 -14.46
CA PRO A 222 -3.56 4.29 -13.28
C PRO A 222 -2.36 3.36 -13.08
N GLU A 223 -1.90 3.19 -11.84
CA GLU A 223 -0.71 2.36 -11.57
C GLU A 223 -0.93 0.87 -11.90
N GLN A 224 -2.12 0.32 -11.62
CA GLN A 224 -2.41 -1.10 -11.85
C GLN A 224 -2.45 -1.47 -13.34
N LEU A 225 -2.90 -0.54 -14.19
CA LEU A 225 -2.90 -0.73 -15.64
C LEU A 225 -1.46 -0.90 -16.16
N LEU A 226 -0.57 0.03 -15.79
CA LEU A 226 0.85 -0.04 -16.15
C LEU A 226 1.54 -1.23 -15.48
N GLY A 227 1.14 -1.57 -14.25
CA GLY A 227 1.68 -2.71 -13.52
C GLY A 227 1.38 -4.05 -14.18
N ARG A 228 0.24 -4.19 -14.85
CA ARG A 228 -0.08 -5.37 -15.67
C ARG A 228 0.87 -5.47 -16.86
N ILE A 229 1.05 -4.36 -17.59
CA ILE A 229 1.92 -4.31 -18.78
C ILE A 229 3.38 -4.60 -18.41
N ILE A 230 3.92 -3.90 -17.41
CA ILE A 230 5.33 -4.02 -17.00
C ILE A 230 5.65 -5.43 -16.50
N ARG A 231 4.76 -6.05 -15.71
CA ARG A 231 4.99 -7.44 -15.23
C ARG A 231 4.96 -8.46 -16.35
N LEU A 232 4.08 -8.33 -17.32
CA LEU A 232 3.97 -9.29 -18.42
C LEU A 232 5.11 -9.16 -19.44
N CYS A 233 5.59 -7.94 -19.67
CA CYS A 233 6.45 -7.63 -20.82
C CYS A 233 7.88 -7.20 -20.44
N SER A 234 8.30 -7.37 -19.18
CA SER A 234 9.67 -7.14 -18.72
C SER A 234 10.03 -7.98 -17.50
N HIS A 235 11.31 -8.24 -17.29
CA HIS A 235 11.90 -8.87 -16.10
C HIS A 235 12.39 -7.81 -15.08
N GLU A 236 12.64 -8.23 -13.84
CA GLU A 236 13.30 -7.37 -12.86
C GLU A 236 14.70 -6.94 -13.33
N GLY A 237 15.11 -5.71 -13.01
CA GLY A 237 16.38 -5.13 -13.46
C GLY A 237 16.41 -4.65 -14.92
N GLU A 238 15.44 -5.03 -15.75
CA GLU A 238 15.29 -4.53 -17.12
C GLU A 238 14.83 -3.07 -17.15
N THR A 239 15.01 -2.40 -18.29
CA THR A 239 14.79 -0.96 -18.48
C THR A 239 13.45 -0.70 -19.15
N VAL A 240 12.59 0.04 -18.46
CA VAL A 240 11.31 0.55 -18.99
C VAL A 240 11.48 2.00 -19.45
N LEU A 241 11.14 2.29 -20.71
CA LEU A 241 11.16 3.62 -21.30
C LEU A 241 9.75 4.23 -21.35
N ASP A 242 9.63 5.49 -20.93
CA ASP A 242 8.45 6.32 -21.18
C ASP A 242 8.84 7.61 -21.94
N PRO A 243 8.52 7.71 -23.24
CA PRO A 243 8.84 8.91 -24.02
C PRO A 243 8.05 10.17 -23.63
N PHE A 244 6.97 10.02 -22.86
CA PHE A 244 6.01 11.07 -22.51
C PHE A 244 5.63 10.94 -21.03
N SER A 245 6.63 11.05 -20.16
CA SER A 245 6.50 10.57 -18.79
C SER A 245 5.47 11.32 -17.94
N GLY A 246 5.16 12.60 -18.26
CA GLY A 246 4.09 13.39 -17.65
C GLY A 246 4.16 13.35 -16.12
N SER A 247 3.15 12.74 -15.51
CA SER A 247 3.09 12.53 -14.06
C SER A 247 4.14 11.56 -13.48
N ALA A 248 4.95 10.91 -14.31
CA ALA A 248 5.93 9.86 -14.02
C ALA A 248 5.34 8.51 -13.54
N THR A 249 4.06 8.20 -13.82
CA THR A 249 3.44 6.94 -13.36
C THR A 249 4.17 5.70 -13.89
N THR A 250 4.56 5.65 -15.16
CA THR A 250 5.32 4.51 -15.73
C THR A 250 6.62 4.28 -14.98
N LEU A 251 7.37 5.36 -14.69
CA LEU A 251 8.65 5.31 -13.99
C LEU A 251 8.45 4.86 -12.53
N VAL A 252 7.43 5.38 -11.85
CA VAL A 252 7.04 5.00 -10.50
C VAL A 252 6.71 3.51 -10.44
N VAL A 253 5.86 3.02 -11.35
CA VAL A 253 5.46 1.61 -11.39
C VAL A 253 6.66 0.70 -11.71
N ALA A 254 7.52 1.10 -12.65
CA ALA A 254 8.74 0.37 -12.96
C ALA A 254 9.65 0.25 -11.72
N ARG A 255 9.88 1.35 -10.99
CA ARG A 255 10.64 1.35 -9.73
C ARG A 255 10.02 0.45 -8.67
N LYS A 256 8.71 0.56 -8.44
CA LYS A 256 7.97 -0.29 -7.47
C LYS A 256 8.12 -1.77 -7.80
N LEU A 257 8.14 -2.12 -9.08
CA LEU A 257 8.31 -3.49 -9.56
C LEU A 257 9.77 -3.90 -9.73
N GLY A 258 10.76 -3.11 -9.29
CA GLY A 258 12.18 -3.49 -9.36
C GLY A 258 12.79 -3.44 -10.77
N ARG A 259 12.19 -2.67 -11.69
CA ARG A 259 12.76 -2.37 -13.01
C ARG A 259 13.56 -1.07 -12.97
N ARG A 260 14.57 -0.96 -13.85
CA ARG A 260 15.18 0.32 -14.20
C ARG A 260 14.20 1.11 -15.06
N TYR A 261 14.31 2.43 -15.02
CA TYR A 261 13.39 3.30 -15.74
C TYR A 261 14.14 4.44 -16.42
N LEU A 262 13.59 4.91 -17.54
CA LEU A 262 14.03 6.09 -18.26
C LEU A 262 12.80 6.83 -18.77
N GLY A 263 12.72 8.13 -18.53
CA GLY A 263 11.61 8.97 -18.97
C GLY A 263 12.08 10.25 -19.63
N PHE A 264 11.30 10.77 -20.57
CA PHE A 264 11.44 12.12 -21.09
C PHE A 264 10.21 12.94 -20.72
N GLU A 265 10.42 14.21 -20.36
CA GLU A 265 9.36 15.17 -20.09
C GLU A 265 9.85 16.56 -20.51
N LEU A 266 9.00 17.35 -21.13
CA LEU A 266 9.32 18.70 -21.62
C LEU A 266 9.11 19.75 -20.53
N SER A 267 8.13 19.54 -19.65
CA SER A 267 7.83 20.47 -18.56
C SER A 267 8.79 20.29 -17.39
N ASP A 268 9.55 21.34 -17.05
CA ASP A 268 10.42 21.35 -15.87
C ASP A 268 9.64 21.15 -14.56
N GLU A 269 8.40 21.66 -14.49
CA GLU A 269 7.53 21.47 -13.32
C GLU A 269 7.06 20.02 -13.20
N TYR A 270 6.67 19.37 -14.30
CA TYR A 270 6.34 17.95 -14.29
C TYR A 270 7.55 17.08 -13.95
N VAL A 271 8.75 17.43 -14.45
CA VAL A 271 10.01 16.76 -14.05
C VAL A 271 10.22 16.84 -12.54
N LYS A 272 10.13 18.04 -11.96
CA LYS A 272 10.32 18.26 -10.52
C LYS A 272 9.33 17.43 -9.68
N HIS A 273 8.05 17.45 -10.04
CA HIS A 273 7.04 16.68 -9.34
C HIS A 273 7.19 15.17 -9.56
N GLY A 274 7.55 14.73 -10.77
CA GLY A 274 7.84 13.34 -11.10
C GLY A 274 9.02 12.79 -10.31
N LEU A 275 10.10 13.56 -10.16
CA LEU A 275 11.24 13.21 -9.31
C LEU A 275 10.84 13.06 -7.84
N SER A 276 10.04 13.98 -7.30
CA SER A 276 9.51 13.87 -5.94
C SER A 276 8.65 12.60 -5.74
N ARG A 277 7.79 12.27 -6.72
CA ARG A 277 7.03 11.00 -6.69
C ARG A 277 7.99 9.79 -6.70
N LEU A 278 9.03 9.81 -7.53
CA LEU A 278 10.02 8.73 -7.59
C LEU A 278 10.79 8.57 -6.29
N GLU A 279 11.21 9.68 -5.67
CA GLU A 279 11.89 9.68 -4.36
C GLU A 279 11.00 9.10 -3.25
N SER A 280 9.69 9.34 -3.33
CA SER A 280 8.72 8.88 -2.32
C SER A 280 8.39 7.37 -2.38
N VAL A 281 8.83 6.65 -3.42
CA VAL A 281 8.52 5.23 -3.61
C VAL A 281 9.78 4.36 -3.60
N CYS A 282 9.62 3.10 -3.22
CA CYS A 282 10.69 2.11 -3.17
C CYS A 282 10.31 0.85 -3.96
N VAL A 283 11.33 0.07 -4.31
CA VAL A 283 11.12 -1.29 -4.85
C VAL A 283 10.29 -2.09 -3.84
N GLY A 284 9.23 -2.75 -4.31
CA GLY A 284 8.29 -3.54 -3.51
C GLY A 284 7.09 -2.79 -2.93
N ASP A 285 6.99 -1.48 -3.15
CA ASP A 285 5.77 -0.75 -2.79
C ASP A 285 4.56 -1.28 -3.56
N ARG A 286 3.41 -1.35 -2.88
CA ARG A 286 2.16 -1.73 -3.54
C ARG A 286 1.80 -0.70 -4.63
N LEU A 287 1.32 -1.22 -5.75
CA LEU A 287 0.63 -0.41 -6.74
C LEU A 287 -0.68 0.10 -6.15
N GLN A 288 -0.99 1.37 -6.37
CA GLN A 288 -2.24 1.97 -5.91
C GLN A 288 -3.43 1.52 -6.77
N GLY A 289 -4.62 1.43 -6.18
CA GLY A 289 -5.83 0.94 -6.86
C GLY A 289 -6.00 -0.59 -6.76
N ALA A 290 -7.19 -1.09 -7.14
CA ALA A 290 -7.48 -2.52 -7.15
C ALA A 290 -6.88 -3.16 -8.42
N PRO A 291 -6.22 -4.33 -8.32
CA PRO A 291 -5.72 -5.07 -9.49
C PRO A 291 -6.81 -5.41 -10.51
N GLU A 292 -8.03 -5.69 -10.02
CA GLU A 292 -9.24 -5.93 -10.82
C GLU A 292 -10.41 -5.09 -10.27
N PRO A 293 -10.57 -3.83 -10.71
CA PRO A 293 -11.59 -2.94 -10.15
C PRO A 293 -13.00 -3.36 -10.58
N LYS A 294 -13.85 -3.72 -9.60
CA LYS A 294 -15.26 -4.07 -9.84
C LYS A 294 -16.21 -2.85 -9.86
N MET A 295 -15.71 -1.67 -9.49
CA MET A 295 -16.49 -0.42 -9.35
C MET A 295 -15.69 0.77 -9.88
N SER A 296 -16.39 1.85 -10.27
CA SER A 296 -15.81 3.03 -10.92
C SER A 296 -15.17 4.06 -10.01
N ALA A 297 -15.50 4.03 -8.73
CA ALA A 297 -14.92 4.84 -7.66
C ALA A 297 -15.40 4.28 -6.32
N PRO A 298 -14.63 4.43 -5.22
CA PRO A 298 -15.22 4.29 -3.89
C PRO A 298 -16.31 5.36 -3.69
N GLU A 299 -17.36 5.02 -2.94
CA GLU A 299 -18.37 6.01 -2.57
C GLU A 299 -17.70 7.18 -1.84
N THR A 300 -17.89 8.40 -2.36
CA THR A 300 -17.58 9.62 -1.63
C THR A 300 -18.46 9.65 -0.38
N PHE A 301 -17.89 9.30 0.76
CA PHE A 301 -18.55 9.43 2.06
C PHE A 301 -18.62 10.92 2.43
N GLN A 302 -19.54 11.64 1.82
CA GLN A 302 -19.99 12.96 2.27
C GLN A 302 -21.52 13.01 2.23
N GLY A 303 -22.07 12.80 3.43
CA GLY A 303 -23.34 13.35 3.93
C GLY A 303 -24.55 13.37 3.00
N LYS A 304 -25.46 12.42 3.19
CA LYS A 304 -26.90 12.71 3.15
C LYS A 304 -27.61 12.08 4.34
N THR A 305 -28.30 12.95 5.06
CA THR A 305 -29.07 12.72 6.28
C THR A 305 -30.31 11.85 6.07
N SER A 306 -30.57 10.98 7.04
CA SER A 306 -31.87 10.54 7.59
C SER A 306 -33.09 10.54 6.65
N ARG A 307 -33.58 9.34 6.32
CA ARG A 307 -34.96 8.88 6.58
C ARG A 307 -35.20 7.53 5.91
N SER A 308 -35.33 6.49 6.73
CA SER A 308 -36.21 5.32 6.50
C SER A 308 -35.82 4.20 7.45
N GLN A 309 -36.39 4.20 8.66
CA GLN A 309 -36.55 2.96 9.41
C GLN A 309 -37.95 2.98 10.02
N HIS A 310 -38.86 2.28 9.36
CA HIS A 310 -40.10 1.86 9.96
C HIS A 310 -40.42 0.44 9.53
N ARG A 311 -40.75 -0.37 10.54
CA ARG A 311 -41.38 -1.70 10.52
C ARG A 311 -40.42 -2.86 10.23
N THR A 312 -40.41 -3.95 11.00
CA THR A 312 -41.37 -4.49 12.00
C THR A 312 -40.64 -5.52 12.85
N ASN A 313 -41.03 -5.69 14.11
CA ASN A 313 -41.35 -7.02 14.65
C ASN A 313 -42.19 -6.88 15.92
N ILE A 314 -43.29 -7.63 15.91
CA ILE A 314 -44.22 -7.85 17.01
C ILE A 314 -43.87 -9.22 17.62
N ASP A 315 -44.18 -9.35 18.91
CA ASP A 315 -44.17 -10.54 19.77
C ASP A 315 -42.87 -10.91 20.50
N THR A 316 -42.76 -10.40 21.73
CA THR A 316 -42.60 -11.21 22.97
C THR A 316 -42.63 -10.27 24.18
N ALA A 317 -43.83 -9.96 24.67
CA ALA A 317 -44.05 -9.11 25.84
C ALA A 317 -44.37 -9.97 27.07
N ALA A 318 -43.49 -9.95 28.07
CA ALA A 318 -43.87 -9.89 29.50
C ALA A 318 -42.66 -9.90 30.45
N ALA A 319 -41.49 -10.42 30.05
CA ALA A 319 -40.30 -10.46 30.93
C ALA A 319 -39.26 -9.34 30.66
N GLY A 320 -39.31 -8.67 29.51
CA GLY A 320 -38.28 -7.73 29.03
C GLY A 320 -38.43 -6.26 29.42
N LYS A 321 -39.46 -5.86 30.20
CA LYS A 321 -39.69 -4.43 30.51
C LYS A 321 -38.65 -3.82 31.48
N ALA A 322 -38.08 -4.62 32.39
CA ALA A 322 -37.02 -4.15 33.29
C ALA A 322 -35.66 -4.08 32.57
N ALA A 323 -35.26 -5.17 31.91
CA ALA A 323 -34.00 -5.24 31.14
C ALA A 323 -33.94 -4.24 29.97
N GLY A 324 -35.08 -3.94 29.32
CA GLY A 324 -35.15 -2.95 28.25
C GLY A 324 -35.08 -1.49 28.75
N LEU A 325 -35.45 -1.22 30.00
CA LEU A 325 -35.33 0.11 30.60
C LEU A 325 -33.90 0.36 31.09
N GLU A 326 -33.28 -0.65 31.72
CA GLU A 326 -31.86 -0.66 32.09
C GLU A 326 -30.95 -0.49 30.87
N SER A 327 -31.19 -1.26 29.79
CA SER A 327 -30.41 -1.15 28.55
C SER A 327 -30.53 0.22 27.87
N ARG A 328 -31.71 0.86 27.91
CA ARG A 328 -31.89 2.22 27.37
C ARG A 328 -31.25 3.28 28.25
N PHE A 329 -31.25 3.08 29.56
CA PHE A 329 -30.57 3.96 30.50
C PHE A 329 -29.04 3.89 30.33
N GLU A 330 -28.48 2.70 30.23
CA GLU A 330 -27.05 2.48 29.96
C GLU A 330 -26.61 3.07 28.62
N GLN A 331 -27.42 2.92 27.56
CA GLN A 331 -27.15 3.54 26.26
C GLN A 331 -27.16 5.07 26.34
N ALA A 332 -28.16 5.66 27.00
CA ALA A 332 -28.23 7.11 27.18
C ALA A 332 -27.04 7.63 28.01
N GLN A 333 -26.65 6.91 29.05
CA GLN A 333 -25.49 7.25 29.89
C GLN A 333 -24.17 7.15 29.11
N LEU A 334 -24.03 6.14 28.24
CA LEU A 334 -22.87 6.00 27.35
C LEU A 334 -22.81 7.13 26.32
N GLU A 335 -23.94 7.53 25.72
CA GLU A 335 -24.00 8.65 24.78
C GLU A 335 -23.62 9.98 25.43
N LEU A 336 -24.14 10.24 26.64
CA LEU A 336 -23.76 11.41 27.43
C LEU A 336 -22.26 11.42 27.75
N THR A 337 -21.71 10.26 28.14
CA THR A 337 -20.29 10.11 28.42
C THR A 337 -19.45 10.35 27.16
N LEU A 338 -19.83 9.77 26.02
CA LEU A 338 -19.14 9.98 24.74
C LEU A 338 -19.16 11.44 24.28
N SER A 339 -20.28 12.13 24.46
CA SER A 339 -20.40 13.57 24.19
C SER A 339 -19.46 14.39 25.08
N GLY A 340 -19.44 14.06 26.38
CA GLY A 340 -18.54 14.68 27.35
C GLY A 340 -17.06 14.45 27.03
N ILE A 341 -16.70 13.25 26.57
CA ILE A 341 -15.33 12.94 26.12
C ILE A 341 -14.94 13.78 24.90
N ALA A 342 -15.83 13.94 23.92
CA ALA A 342 -15.56 14.77 22.75
C ALA A 342 -15.33 16.24 23.14
N ALA A 343 -16.15 16.78 24.06
CA ALA A 343 -15.98 18.13 24.59
C ALA A 343 -14.69 18.30 25.41
N ALA A 344 -14.33 17.32 26.24
CA ALA A 344 -13.08 17.34 26.99
C ALA A 344 -11.86 17.33 26.04
N PHE A 345 -11.94 16.54 24.96
CA PHE A 345 -10.92 16.52 23.93
C PHE A 345 -10.82 17.87 23.21
N GLU A 346 -11.93 18.47 22.77
CA GLU A 346 -11.97 19.79 22.11
C GLU A 346 -11.31 20.91 22.95
N LEU A 347 -11.44 20.86 24.28
CA LEU A 347 -10.82 21.86 25.15
C LEU A 347 -9.31 21.65 25.39
N THR A 348 -8.82 20.42 25.24
CA THR A 348 -7.47 20.04 25.73
C THR A 348 -6.52 19.60 24.63
N HIS A 349 -7.01 19.30 23.43
CA HIS A 349 -6.18 18.72 22.36
C HIS A 349 -5.12 19.68 21.79
N ALA A 350 -5.24 20.99 22.03
CA ALA A 350 -4.26 22.00 21.64
C ALA A 350 -3.89 21.97 20.14
N GLY A 351 -4.84 21.61 19.27
CA GLY A 351 -4.64 21.47 17.83
C GLY A 351 -4.05 20.12 17.40
N TYR A 352 -3.72 19.22 18.33
CA TYR A 352 -3.18 17.89 18.05
C TYR A 352 -4.27 16.82 17.92
N SER A 353 -3.89 15.68 17.32
CA SER A 353 -4.76 14.51 17.16
C SER A 353 -4.99 13.74 18.48
N ALA A 354 -6.05 12.93 18.52
CA ALA A 354 -6.32 12.02 19.64
C ALA A 354 -5.18 11.02 19.91
N ASP A 355 -4.46 10.56 18.87
CA ASP A 355 -3.25 9.73 19.09
C ASP A 355 -2.19 10.49 19.89
N ARG A 356 -1.99 11.79 19.60
CA ARG A 356 -1.02 12.63 20.31
C ARG A 356 -1.47 12.90 21.74
N VAL A 357 -2.74 13.22 21.97
CA VAL A 357 -3.26 13.47 23.32
C VAL A 357 -3.14 12.26 24.24
N VAL A 358 -3.32 11.04 23.73
CA VAL A 358 -3.23 9.83 24.57
C VAL A 358 -1.79 9.48 24.94
N VAL A 359 -0.84 9.65 24.03
CA VAL A 359 0.55 9.23 24.25
C VAL A 359 1.45 10.30 24.84
N ASP A 360 1.06 11.56 24.79
CA ASP A 360 1.76 12.67 25.43
C ASP A 360 1.28 12.79 26.89
N PRO A 361 2.13 12.52 27.90
CA PRO A 361 1.71 12.55 29.30
C PRO A 361 1.07 13.89 29.71
N ASP A 362 1.62 15.02 29.27
CA ASP A 362 1.15 16.34 29.69
C ASP A 362 -0.23 16.66 29.10
N LEU A 363 -0.46 16.28 27.84
CA LEU A 363 -1.77 16.45 27.21
C LEU A 363 -2.78 15.44 27.76
N ASN A 364 -2.35 14.21 28.08
CA ASN A 364 -3.24 13.20 28.63
C ASN A 364 -3.71 13.57 30.03
N ASP A 365 -2.82 14.11 30.86
CA ASP A 365 -3.16 14.58 32.20
C ASP A 365 -4.17 15.73 32.14
N GLN A 366 -4.00 16.69 31.22
CA GLN A 366 -4.97 17.77 30.99
C GLN A 366 -6.34 17.23 30.54
N PHE A 367 -6.34 16.27 29.61
CA PHE A 367 -7.55 15.63 29.11
C PHE A 367 -8.30 14.87 30.22
N THR A 368 -7.59 14.04 31.00
CA THR A 368 -8.19 13.23 32.07
C THR A 368 -8.66 14.08 33.24
N GLU A 369 -7.95 15.15 33.61
CA GLU A 369 -8.42 16.11 34.61
C GLU A 369 -9.68 16.86 34.15
N THR A 370 -9.79 17.18 32.86
CA THR A 370 -11.00 17.78 32.30
C THR A 370 -12.17 16.80 32.32
N CYS A 371 -11.95 15.52 32.00
CA CYS A 371 -12.98 14.47 32.13
C CYS A 371 -13.47 14.33 33.58
N ARG A 372 -12.55 14.40 34.55
CA ARG A 372 -12.87 14.37 35.98
C ARG A 372 -13.71 15.58 36.39
N ARG A 373 -13.36 16.79 35.93
CA ARG A 373 -14.12 18.02 36.19
C ARG A 373 -15.52 18.00 35.59
N PHE A 374 -15.69 17.37 34.44
CA PHE A 374 -17.00 17.15 33.82
C PHE A 374 -17.84 16.09 34.52
N GLY A 375 -17.28 15.38 35.51
CA GLY A 375 -17.98 14.30 36.21
C GLY A 375 -18.30 13.11 35.30
N LEU A 376 -17.48 12.87 34.28
CA LEU A 376 -17.69 11.75 33.36
C LEU A 376 -17.51 10.42 34.09
N VAL A 377 -18.36 9.45 33.77
CA VAL A 377 -18.32 8.13 34.38
C VAL A 377 -17.07 7.38 33.87
N GLY A 378 -16.35 6.75 34.78
CA GLY A 378 -15.15 5.96 34.48
C GLY A 378 -13.89 6.56 35.10
N ASP A 379 -12.76 6.08 34.61
CA ASP A 379 -11.41 6.41 35.02
C ASP A 379 -10.55 6.78 33.79
N PRO A 380 -9.29 7.23 33.95
CA PRO A 380 -8.42 7.57 32.82
C PRO A 380 -8.31 6.52 31.72
N SER A 381 -8.25 5.22 32.07
CA SER A 381 -8.22 4.12 31.10
C SER A 381 -9.49 4.05 30.28
N THR A 382 -10.63 4.17 30.96
CA THR A 382 -11.95 4.21 30.33
C THR A 382 -12.05 5.41 29.38
N TRP A 383 -11.66 6.61 29.82
CA TRP A 383 -11.77 7.84 29.01
C TRP A 383 -10.86 7.82 27.79
N ASN A 384 -9.60 7.38 27.93
CA ASN A 384 -8.68 7.21 26.82
C ASN A 384 -9.21 6.19 25.79
N SER A 385 -9.77 5.07 26.27
CA SER A 385 -10.37 4.05 25.42
C SER A 385 -11.59 4.56 24.65
N LEU A 386 -12.46 5.34 25.31
CA LEU A 386 -13.62 5.97 24.68
C LEU A 386 -13.19 7.04 23.67
N LEU A 387 -12.12 7.79 23.94
CA LEU A 387 -11.55 8.76 22.99
C LEU A 387 -11.05 8.05 21.72
N PHE A 388 -10.34 6.93 21.86
CA PHE A 388 -9.96 6.11 20.70
C PHE A 388 -11.15 5.53 19.97
N ARG A 389 -12.23 5.14 20.67
CA ARG A 389 -13.47 4.68 20.05
C ARG A 389 -14.12 5.77 19.21
N LEU A 390 -14.22 7.00 19.72
CA LEU A 390 -14.73 8.16 18.97
C LEU A 390 -13.90 8.44 17.72
N ARG A 391 -12.57 8.42 17.85
CA ARG A 391 -11.64 8.57 16.72
C ARG A 391 -11.86 7.49 15.66
N LYS A 392 -11.89 6.21 16.05
CA LYS A 392 -12.10 5.08 15.12
C LYS A 392 -13.46 5.13 14.43
N ALA A 393 -14.48 5.69 15.10
CA ALA A 393 -15.81 5.91 14.53
C ALA A 393 -15.93 7.18 13.68
N GLY A 394 -14.85 7.96 13.49
CA GLY A 394 -14.88 9.21 12.72
C GLY A 394 -15.64 10.36 13.41
N LYS A 395 -16.07 10.20 14.66
CA LYS A 395 -16.91 11.18 15.38
C LYS A 395 -16.15 12.43 15.84
N LEU A 396 -14.82 12.43 15.71
CA LEU A 396 -13.97 13.60 16.00
C LEU A 396 -13.60 14.40 14.74
N ALA A 397 -14.04 13.99 13.54
CA ALA A 397 -13.60 14.60 12.28
C ALA A 397 -14.01 16.07 12.11
N ALA A 398 -15.05 16.52 12.83
CA ALA A 398 -15.48 17.91 12.84
C ALA A 398 -14.58 18.84 13.67
N LEU A 399 -13.75 18.28 14.55
CA LEU A 399 -12.83 19.04 15.39
C LEU A 399 -11.52 19.28 14.62
N GLU A 400 -11.15 20.55 14.46
CA GLU A 400 -9.98 20.93 13.67
C GLU A 400 -8.67 20.57 14.38
N THR A 401 -7.83 19.74 13.76
CA THR A 401 -6.50 19.38 14.29
C THR A 401 -5.42 19.95 13.39
N SER A 402 -5.06 21.21 13.63
CA SER A 402 -4.16 21.99 12.78
C SER A 402 -2.67 21.70 12.99
N ARG A 403 -2.28 21.07 14.11
CA ARG A 403 -0.88 20.79 14.43
C ARG A 403 -0.48 19.35 14.11
N LYS A 404 0.56 19.20 13.31
CA LYS A 404 1.21 17.91 13.07
C LYS A 404 2.22 17.62 14.18
N THR A 405 2.35 16.36 14.56
CA THR A 405 3.43 15.91 15.44
C THR A 405 4.71 15.73 14.63
N GLU A 406 5.69 16.60 14.82
CA GLU A 406 6.98 16.59 14.12
C GLU A 406 8.01 15.75 14.88
N VAL A 407 8.02 14.45 14.63
CA VAL A 407 9.11 13.56 15.05
C VAL A 407 9.47 12.71 13.85
N SER A 408 10.66 12.90 13.28
CA SER A 408 11.13 12.20 12.07
C SER A 408 11.49 10.74 12.38
N TRP A 409 11.79 9.94 11.36
CA TRP A 409 12.27 8.57 11.58
C TRP A 409 13.72 8.57 12.06
N ALA A 410 14.55 9.51 11.59
CA ALA A 410 15.89 9.71 12.11
C ALA A 410 15.89 10.08 13.59
N ASP A 411 14.95 10.92 14.04
CA ASP A 411 14.83 11.27 15.47
C ASP A 411 14.50 10.04 16.32
N CYS A 412 13.70 9.11 15.79
CA CYS A 412 13.36 7.87 16.49
C CYS A 412 14.48 6.82 16.45
N ASP A 413 15.38 6.86 15.46
CA ASP A 413 16.40 5.83 15.27
C ASP A 413 17.11 5.51 16.59
N PRO A 414 17.66 6.46 17.37
CA PRO A 414 18.38 6.17 18.61
C PRO A 414 17.67 5.28 19.65
N PHE A 415 16.33 5.26 19.70
CA PHE A 415 15.55 4.57 20.74
C PHE A 415 14.39 3.69 20.21
N LEU A 416 14.17 3.59 18.90
CA LEU A 416 13.05 2.83 18.32
C LEU A 416 13.03 1.37 18.77
N PHE A 417 14.19 0.73 18.85
CA PHE A 417 14.34 -0.66 19.32
C PHE A 417 13.88 -0.82 20.78
N ALA A 418 14.08 0.20 21.63
CA ALA A 418 13.69 0.16 23.03
C ALA A 418 12.16 0.21 23.15
N SER A 419 11.50 1.06 22.35
CA SER A 419 10.04 1.08 22.24
C SER A 419 9.48 -0.25 21.74
N GLU A 420 10.13 -0.88 20.74
CA GLU A 420 9.73 -2.20 20.23
C GLU A 420 9.83 -3.28 21.32
N LEU A 421 10.99 -3.38 21.99
CA LEU A 421 11.25 -4.37 23.02
C LEU A 421 10.35 -4.18 24.25
N ALA A 422 10.13 -2.93 24.68
CA ALA A 422 9.23 -2.62 25.79
C ALA A 422 7.80 -3.08 25.47
N TRP A 423 7.30 -2.75 24.27
CA TRP A 423 5.99 -3.19 23.80
C TRP A 423 5.91 -4.72 23.74
N GLN A 424 6.86 -5.38 23.05
CA GLN A 424 6.85 -6.84 22.91
C GLN A 424 6.94 -7.55 24.27
N SER A 425 7.70 -7.00 25.23
CA SER A 425 7.83 -7.58 26.57
C SER A 425 6.50 -7.59 27.32
N LEU A 426 5.76 -6.48 27.32
CA LEU A 426 4.44 -6.37 27.97
C LEU A 426 3.42 -7.34 27.36
N LEU A 427 3.45 -7.55 26.04
CA LEU A 427 2.61 -8.55 25.39
C LEU A 427 3.04 -9.98 25.77
N SER A 428 4.34 -10.27 25.75
CA SER A 428 4.86 -11.61 26.02
C SER A 428 4.65 -12.07 27.47
N GLU A 429 4.58 -11.13 28.40
CA GLU A 429 4.32 -11.35 29.82
C GLU A 429 2.81 -11.34 30.14
N ASN A 430 1.94 -11.26 29.14
CA ASN A 430 0.48 -11.13 29.27
C ASN A 430 0.05 -9.96 30.17
N ARG A 431 0.83 -8.87 30.20
CA ARG A 431 0.52 -7.63 30.93
C ARG A 431 -0.51 -6.78 30.18
N ALA A 432 -0.50 -6.87 28.85
CA ALA A 432 -1.44 -6.22 27.95
C ALA A 432 -1.68 -7.08 26.71
N THR A 433 -2.79 -6.85 26.01
CA THR A 433 -3.16 -7.52 24.76
C THR A 433 -2.89 -6.67 23.51
N SER A 434 -2.75 -5.35 23.67
CA SER A 434 -2.52 -4.44 22.54
C SER A 434 -1.80 -3.16 22.94
N LEU A 435 -1.25 -2.45 21.95
CA LEU A 435 -0.65 -1.12 22.18
C LEU A 435 -1.68 -0.07 22.64
N ASP A 436 -2.92 -0.15 22.13
CA ASP A 436 -3.98 0.76 22.56
C ASP A 436 -4.27 0.57 24.05
N GLU A 437 -4.31 -0.68 24.54
CA GLU A 437 -4.48 -0.97 25.97
C GLU A 437 -3.32 -0.43 26.81
N ILE A 438 -2.07 -0.63 26.36
CA ILE A 438 -0.87 -0.11 27.04
C ILE A 438 -0.98 1.41 27.24
N PHE A 439 -1.34 2.16 26.19
CA PHE A 439 -1.37 3.62 26.27
C PHE A 439 -2.65 4.21 26.85
N CYS A 440 -3.77 3.47 26.81
CA CYS A 440 -4.96 3.92 27.52
C CYS A 440 -4.80 3.80 29.04
N HIS A 441 -4.14 2.74 29.52
CA HIS A 441 -4.02 2.46 30.96
C HIS A 441 -2.79 3.14 31.58
N PRO A 442 -2.94 4.09 32.53
CA PRO A 442 -1.79 4.85 33.06
C PRO A 442 -0.67 4.00 33.65
N GLU A 443 -1.03 2.91 34.35
CA GLU A 443 -0.03 2.01 34.94
C GLU A 443 0.78 1.25 33.89
N LEU A 444 0.14 0.76 32.82
CA LEU A 444 0.82 0.06 31.73
C LEU A 444 1.67 1.02 30.90
N ALA A 445 1.19 2.24 30.69
CA ALA A 445 1.93 3.28 30.00
C ALA A 445 3.22 3.64 30.77
N ARG A 446 3.14 3.76 32.11
CA ARG A 446 4.31 3.97 32.96
C ARG A 446 5.27 2.77 32.93
N GLU A 447 4.75 1.55 33.00
CA GLU A 447 5.57 0.33 32.90
C GLU A 447 6.29 0.24 31.55
N PHE A 448 5.61 0.63 30.46
CA PHE A 448 6.21 0.75 29.13
C PHE A 448 7.35 1.78 29.12
N ASP A 449 7.14 2.96 29.70
CA ASP A 449 8.15 4.03 29.74
C ASP A 449 9.40 3.60 30.53
N GLU A 450 9.21 2.98 31.69
CA GLU A 450 10.30 2.49 32.54
C GLU A 450 11.16 1.45 31.82
N ARG A 451 10.52 0.50 31.13
CA ARG A 451 11.21 -0.52 30.32
C ARG A 451 11.97 0.10 29.15
N ALA A 452 11.35 1.03 28.41
CA ALA A 452 12.00 1.68 27.28
C ALA A 452 13.19 2.54 27.74
N ALA A 453 13.04 3.31 28.83
CA ALA A 453 14.10 4.14 29.40
C ALA A 453 15.27 3.32 29.96
N GLN A 454 15.01 2.11 30.47
CA GLN A 454 16.07 1.19 30.89
C GLN A 454 16.91 0.71 29.71
N LEU A 455 16.30 0.50 28.54
CA LEU A 455 16.97 -0.01 27.33
C LEU A 455 17.70 1.10 26.56
N ALA A 456 17.13 2.29 26.50
CA ALA A 456 17.72 3.44 25.82
C ALA A 456 17.50 4.71 26.66
N PRO A 457 18.34 5.02 27.66
CA PRO A 457 18.15 6.18 28.51
C PRO A 457 18.35 7.50 27.75
N GLY A 458 17.76 8.59 28.27
CA GLY A 458 17.96 9.94 27.76
C GLY A 458 16.83 10.51 26.90
N PHE A 459 15.75 9.74 26.68
CA PHE A 459 14.56 10.20 25.97
C PHE A 459 13.34 10.25 26.89
N THR A 460 12.35 11.04 26.49
CA THR A 460 11.11 11.31 27.21
C THR A 460 10.07 10.19 27.02
N PRO A 461 9.12 10.02 27.96
CA PRO A 461 7.98 9.11 27.78
C PRO A 461 7.22 9.34 26.46
N PHE A 462 6.99 10.61 26.10
CA PHE A 462 6.34 10.96 24.84
C PHE A 462 7.09 10.38 23.62
N GLU A 463 8.42 10.52 23.59
CA GLU A 463 9.24 9.99 22.49
C GLU A 463 9.11 8.46 22.36
N TYR A 464 9.26 7.71 23.44
CA TYR A 464 9.14 6.24 23.38
C TYR A 464 7.75 5.80 22.91
N ARG A 465 6.69 6.39 23.47
CA ARG A 465 5.30 6.04 23.15
C ARG A 465 4.97 6.41 21.69
N TRP A 466 5.46 7.56 21.22
CA TRP A 466 5.27 7.99 19.83
C TRP A 466 6.02 7.09 18.85
N ALA A 467 7.25 6.66 19.17
CA ALA A 467 7.99 5.70 18.35
C ALA A 467 7.26 4.35 18.22
N ALA A 468 6.66 3.83 19.29
CA ALA A 468 5.84 2.62 19.22
C ALA A 468 4.59 2.81 18.31
N LEU A 469 3.91 3.97 18.40
CA LEU A 469 2.81 4.29 17.48
C LEU A 469 3.28 4.36 16.02
N LYS A 470 4.44 4.95 15.75
CA LYS A 470 5.03 5.03 14.41
C LYS A 470 5.36 3.63 13.87
N LEU A 471 5.98 2.78 14.71
CA LEU A 471 6.26 1.39 14.38
C LEU A 471 4.98 0.65 13.97
N ARG A 472 3.93 0.70 14.81
CA ARG A 472 2.63 0.07 14.52
C ARG A 472 2.05 0.51 13.18
N LYS A 473 2.04 1.83 12.93
CA LYS A 473 1.50 2.40 11.68
C LYS A 473 2.28 1.94 10.45
N GLN A 474 3.58 1.67 10.60
CA GLN A 474 4.48 1.29 9.51
C GLN A 474 4.59 -0.22 9.29
N ALA A 475 4.33 -1.04 10.32
CA ALA A 475 4.58 -2.48 10.31
C ALA A 475 3.96 -3.22 9.10
N LYS A 476 2.72 -2.89 8.72
CA LYS A 476 2.06 -3.48 7.54
C LYS A 476 2.77 -3.17 6.22
N LEU A 477 3.25 -1.93 6.06
CA LEU A 477 3.97 -1.51 4.86
C LEU A 477 5.37 -2.12 4.82
N ALA A 478 6.06 -2.14 5.95
CA ALA A 478 7.37 -2.79 6.10
C ALA A 478 7.33 -4.28 5.73
N ARG A 479 6.29 -5.01 6.16
CA ARG A 479 6.06 -6.40 5.74
C ARG A 479 5.85 -6.55 4.24
N THR A 480 5.05 -5.68 3.61
CA THR A 480 4.88 -5.76 2.15
C THR A 480 6.21 -5.52 1.43
N ARG A 481 6.97 -4.51 1.86
CA ARG A 481 8.29 -4.18 1.29
C ARG A 481 9.31 -5.29 1.48
N SER A 482 9.24 -6.05 2.58
CA SER A 482 10.18 -7.14 2.82
C SER A 482 10.06 -8.28 1.80
N HIS A 483 8.93 -8.40 1.07
CA HIS A 483 8.69 -9.49 0.13
C HIS A 483 9.58 -9.48 -1.10
N VAL A 484 9.98 -8.30 -1.55
CA VAL A 484 10.93 -8.15 -2.67
C VAL A 484 12.39 -8.16 -2.21
N LEU A 485 12.63 -8.13 -0.90
CA LEU A 485 13.98 -8.18 -0.34
C LEU A 485 14.40 -9.63 -0.13
N THR A 486 15.60 -9.96 -0.61
CA THR A 486 16.22 -11.28 -0.39
C THR A 486 17.40 -11.13 0.56
N VAL A 487 17.36 -11.86 1.68
CA VAL A 487 18.50 -11.92 2.60
C VAL A 487 19.66 -12.65 1.91
N PRO A 488 20.88 -12.08 1.88
CA PRO A 488 22.04 -12.78 1.33
C PRO A 488 22.29 -14.12 2.02
N LYS A 489 22.72 -15.14 1.26
CA LYS A 489 22.98 -16.51 1.78
C LYS A 489 24.00 -16.56 2.93
N LYS A 490 24.83 -15.53 3.07
CA LYS A 490 25.71 -15.31 4.22
C LYS A 490 25.53 -13.87 4.70
N LEU A 491 25.00 -13.70 5.90
CA LEU A 491 25.12 -12.42 6.62
C LEU A 491 26.61 -12.21 6.96
N LEU A 492 27.08 -10.96 6.91
CA LEU A 492 28.48 -10.63 7.16
C LEU A 492 28.84 -10.89 8.64
N GLN A 493 30.14 -11.15 8.85
CA GLN A 493 30.89 -11.32 10.10
C GLN A 493 30.04 -11.51 11.37
N SER A 494 30.02 -12.73 11.91
CA SER A 494 29.59 -12.98 13.28
C SER A 494 30.60 -12.31 14.22
N VAL A 495 30.21 -11.22 14.87
CA VAL A 495 31.06 -10.57 15.87
C VAL A 495 30.64 -11.01 17.28
N ASP A 496 31.64 -11.36 18.07
CA ASP A 496 31.50 -11.62 19.51
C ASP A 496 31.43 -10.26 20.23
N PRO A 497 30.29 -9.88 20.84
CA PRO A 497 30.13 -8.56 21.46
C PRO A 497 31.15 -8.28 22.56
N GLU A 498 31.67 -9.31 23.25
CA GLU A 498 32.69 -9.15 24.30
C GLU A 498 34.08 -8.83 23.74
N LYS A 499 34.29 -9.09 22.45
CA LYS A 499 35.56 -8.82 21.73
C LYS A 499 35.40 -7.74 20.66
N LEU A 500 34.23 -7.11 20.59
CA LEU A 500 33.90 -6.13 19.57
C LEU A 500 34.60 -4.80 19.88
N SER A 501 35.56 -4.40 19.03
CA SER A 501 36.02 -3.01 19.02
C SER A 501 34.99 -2.15 18.30
N ILE A 502 34.53 -1.07 18.94
CA ILE A 502 33.60 -0.11 18.34
C ILE A 502 34.17 0.47 17.02
N ASP A 503 35.50 0.62 16.95
CA ASP A 503 36.18 1.17 15.78
C ASP A 503 36.06 0.30 14.53
N ASP A 504 35.84 -1.01 14.71
CA ASP A 504 35.72 -2.00 13.63
C ASP A 504 34.28 -2.08 13.06
N LEU A 505 33.31 -1.37 13.66
CA LEU A 505 31.92 -1.38 13.20
C LEU A 505 31.71 -0.47 11.98
N PRO A 506 30.86 -0.86 11.01
CA PRO A 506 30.53 0.00 9.87
C PRO A 506 29.89 1.31 10.31
N ASP A 507 30.46 2.44 9.90
CA ASP A 507 29.87 3.77 10.03
C ASP A 507 28.92 4.03 8.84
N SER A 508 27.90 3.18 8.73
CA SER A 508 26.92 3.21 7.64
C SER A 508 25.57 2.70 8.12
N SER A 509 24.53 2.96 7.34
CA SER A 509 23.24 2.32 7.53
C SER A 509 23.32 0.81 7.35
N GLY A 510 22.40 0.09 7.98
CA GLY A 510 22.25 -1.34 7.74
C GLY A 510 21.28 -2.02 8.68
N ALA A 511 21.27 -3.34 8.60
CA ALA A 511 20.49 -4.21 9.47
C ALA A 511 21.40 -5.20 10.19
N TYR A 512 20.92 -5.75 11.31
CA TYR A 512 21.69 -6.66 12.15
C TYR A 512 20.79 -7.72 12.78
N LEU A 513 21.36 -8.90 13.05
CA LEU A 513 20.71 -10.01 13.74
C LEU A 513 21.53 -10.42 14.95
N VAL A 514 20.92 -10.36 16.12
CA VAL A 514 21.51 -10.78 17.40
C VAL A 514 21.08 -12.21 17.73
N THR A 515 22.04 -13.06 18.05
CA THR A 515 21.85 -14.47 18.32
C THR A 515 22.54 -14.88 19.62
N SER A 516 22.03 -15.92 20.27
CA SER A 516 22.62 -16.53 21.46
C SER A 516 22.94 -18.00 21.21
N GLY A 517 24.19 -18.40 21.44
CA GLY A 517 24.68 -19.72 21.06
C GLY A 517 24.53 -20.01 19.56
N ARG A 518 24.31 -21.28 19.18
CA ARG A 518 24.29 -21.69 17.76
C ARG A 518 23.00 -21.32 17.01
N SER A 519 21.85 -21.33 17.70
CA SER A 519 20.55 -21.32 17.03
C SER A 519 19.52 -20.36 17.62
N ASP A 520 19.73 -19.80 18.82
CA ASP A 520 18.73 -18.90 19.41
C ASP A 520 18.82 -17.53 18.73
N ARG A 521 17.72 -17.06 18.14
CA ARG A 521 17.63 -15.79 17.43
C ARG A 521 16.88 -14.82 18.34
N LEU A 522 17.59 -13.81 18.84
CA LEU A 522 17.06 -12.91 19.85
C LEU A 522 16.29 -11.77 19.21
N TYR A 523 16.98 -10.98 18.38
CA TYR A 523 16.44 -9.74 17.83
C TYR A 523 17.09 -9.40 16.50
N ALA A 524 16.30 -8.89 15.56
CA ALA A 524 16.76 -8.26 14.34
C ALA A 524 16.39 -6.78 14.37
N GLY A 525 17.32 -5.92 13.96
CA GLY A 525 17.10 -4.48 13.90
C GLY A 525 17.62 -3.87 12.61
N GLU A 526 17.14 -2.67 12.33
CA GLU A 526 17.59 -1.80 11.24
C GLU A 526 17.96 -0.44 11.83
N THR A 527 18.95 0.23 11.23
CA THR A 527 19.40 1.54 11.70
C THR A 527 20.05 2.36 10.60
N LEU A 528 19.96 3.68 10.75
CA LEU A 528 20.69 4.64 9.93
C LEU A 528 22.21 4.62 10.21
N ASN A 529 22.65 4.11 11.37
CA ASN A 529 24.06 3.97 11.71
C ASN A 529 24.33 2.73 12.59
N LEU A 530 24.95 1.70 11.98
CA LEU A 530 25.29 0.45 12.66
C LEU A 530 26.26 0.64 13.83
N ARG A 531 27.28 1.48 13.67
CA ARG A 531 28.26 1.78 14.72
C ARG A 531 27.57 2.37 15.95
N ASP A 532 26.78 3.42 15.77
CA ASP A 532 26.08 4.09 16.88
C ASP A 532 25.09 3.15 17.57
N ARG A 533 24.31 2.40 16.79
CA ARG A 533 23.31 1.46 17.33
C ARG A 533 23.97 0.39 18.19
N LEU A 534 24.97 -0.30 17.65
CA LEU A 534 25.59 -1.43 18.33
C LEU A 534 26.43 -0.95 19.52
N SER A 535 27.07 0.22 19.41
CA SER A 535 27.75 0.85 20.55
C SER A 535 26.79 1.08 21.71
N ARG A 536 25.54 1.51 21.45
CA ARG A 536 24.52 1.67 22.51
C ARG A 536 24.06 0.34 23.11
N HIS A 537 23.86 -0.70 22.30
CA HIS A 537 23.46 -2.02 22.81
C HIS A 537 24.49 -2.65 23.75
N PHE A 538 25.77 -2.36 23.52
CA PHE A 538 26.89 -2.98 24.21
C PHE A 538 27.72 -1.99 25.04
N ALA A 539 27.23 -0.77 25.27
CA ALA A 539 27.93 0.27 26.01
C ALA A 539 28.12 -0.10 27.49
N ASP A 540 27.08 -0.66 28.12
CA ASP A 540 27.13 -1.07 29.51
C ASP A 540 26.22 -2.27 29.82
N GLU A 541 26.44 -2.88 30.99
CA GLU A 541 25.68 -4.06 31.42
C GLU A 541 24.16 -3.82 31.60
N LYS A 542 23.73 -2.57 31.82
CA LYS A 542 22.32 -2.23 32.06
C LYS A 542 21.55 -2.18 30.74
N THR A 543 22.10 -1.50 29.75
CA THR A 543 21.57 -1.41 28.37
C THR A 543 21.62 -2.75 27.65
N ALA A 544 22.59 -3.61 27.96
CA ALA A 544 22.69 -4.98 27.43
C ALA A 544 21.83 -6.01 28.18
N SER A 545 21.10 -5.63 29.24
CA SER A 545 20.42 -6.59 30.13
C SER A 545 19.42 -7.52 29.43
N TRP A 546 18.72 -7.02 28.40
CA TRP A 546 17.77 -7.79 27.60
C TRP A 546 18.43 -8.88 26.72
N LEU A 547 19.75 -8.84 26.57
CA LEU A 547 20.56 -9.83 25.85
C LEU A 547 21.20 -10.86 26.79
N LYS A 548 21.03 -10.75 28.11
CA LYS A 548 21.60 -11.70 29.08
C LYS A 548 20.89 -13.06 28.99
N THR A 549 21.50 -13.99 28.26
CA THR A 549 20.98 -15.35 28.04
C THR A 549 21.80 -16.45 28.73
N GLY A 550 22.91 -16.09 29.38
CA GLY A 550 23.87 -17.04 29.96
C GLY A 550 24.69 -17.82 28.93
N LYS A 551 24.58 -17.48 27.64
CA LYS A 551 25.33 -18.07 26.53
C LYS A 551 26.04 -16.96 25.73
N PRO A 552 27.13 -17.28 25.01
CA PRO A 552 27.82 -16.32 24.16
C PRO A 552 26.88 -15.72 23.12
N LEU A 553 26.96 -14.40 22.94
CA LEU A 553 26.21 -13.67 21.94
C LEU A 553 26.98 -13.61 20.63
N SER A 554 26.26 -13.48 19.52
CA SER A 554 26.81 -13.26 18.19
C SER A 554 25.93 -12.28 17.43
N VAL A 555 26.53 -11.25 16.85
CA VAL A 555 25.85 -10.26 16.01
C VAL A 555 26.28 -10.47 14.56
N GLN A 556 25.31 -10.62 13.67
CA GLN A 556 25.53 -10.71 12.23
C GLN A 556 25.08 -9.42 11.57
N LEU A 557 25.88 -8.89 10.66
CA LEU A 557 25.65 -7.58 10.04
C LEU A 557 25.22 -7.71 8.58
N LEU A 558 24.41 -6.76 8.14
CA LEU A 558 24.01 -6.57 6.76
C LEU A 558 24.16 -5.08 6.42
N SER A 559 25.21 -4.74 5.67
CA SER A 559 25.33 -3.40 5.10
C SER A 559 24.32 -3.27 3.96
N CYS A 560 23.37 -2.36 4.12
CA CYS A 560 22.34 -2.08 3.13
C CYS A 560 21.90 -0.62 3.25
N ALA A 561 21.41 -0.06 2.14
CA ALA A 561 20.83 1.27 2.14
C ALA A 561 19.52 1.24 2.94
N VAL A 562 19.53 1.89 4.09
CA VAL A 562 18.32 2.19 4.87
C VAL A 562 17.91 3.63 4.54
N SER A 563 16.64 3.84 4.25
CA SER A 563 16.09 5.15 3.92
C SER A 563 14.91 5.47 4.83
N GLU A 564 14.79 6.73 5.21
CA GLU A 564 13.60 7.26 5.90
C GLU A 564 12.30 7.07 5.10
N ALA A 565 12.38 6.91 3.77
CA ALA A 565 11.23 6.59 2.92
C ALA A 565 10.76 5.13 3.07
N SER A 566 11.66 4.24 3.52
CA SER A 566 11.42 2.81 3.67
C SER A 566 11.88 2.21 5.01
N PRO A 567 11.44 2.77 6.15
CA PRO A 567 11.87 2.29 7.45
C PRO A 567 11.34 0.89 7.70
N LEU A 568 12.16 0.08 8.38
CA LEU A 568 11.87 -1.27 8.88
C LEU A 568 11.76 -2.34 7.78
N ALA A 569 12.05 -2.04 6.52
CA ALA A 569 11.90 -3.02 5.43
C ALA A 569 12.89 -4.19 5.56
N TRP A 570 14.16 -3.90 5.86
CA TRP A 570 15.17 -4.92 6.11
C TRP A 570 14.97 -5.60 7.45
N GLN A 571 14.55 -4.85 8.48
CA GLN A 571 14.16 -5.46 9.76
C GLN A 571 13.03 -6.48 9.58
N ALA A 572 11.94 -6.12 8.89
CA ALA A 572 10.84 -7.03 8.59
C ALA A 572 11.29 -8.22 7.74
N CYS A 573 12.24 -8.02 6.80
CA CYS A 573 12.85 -9.11 6.03
C CYS A 573 13.58 -10.10 6.94
N LEU A 574 14.43 -9.62 7.85
CA LEU A 574 15.15 -10.46 8.82
C LEU A 574 14.18 -11.15 9.80
N VAL A 575 13.15 -10.45 10.29
CA VAL A 575 12.14 -11.01 11.19
C VAL A 575 11.39 -12.16 10.51
N ARG A 576 10.95 -11.96 9.26
CA ARG A 576 10.29 -13.00 8.46
C ARG A 576 11.20 -14.21 8.25
N THR A 577 12.48 -13.98 7.93
CA THR A 577 13.43 -15.04 7.61
C THR A 577 13.90 -15.82 8.84
N TYR A 578 14.22 -15.14 9.94
CA TYR A 578 14.88 -15.75 11.10
C TYR A 578 14.00 -15.93 12.34
N ARG A 579 12.80 -15.32 12.35
CA ARG A 579 11.83 -15.32 13.45
C ARG A 579 12.47 -15.08 14.84
N PRO A 580 13.17 -13.96 15.06
CA PRO A 580 13.76 -13.68 16.36
C PRO A 580 12.68 -13.48 17.43
N ARG A 581 12.94 -13.99 18.64
CA ARG A 581 11.90 -14.08 19.70
C ARG A 581 11.50 -12.75 20.34
N LEU A 582 12.34 -11.72 20.26
CA LEU A 582 12.14 -10.43 20.93
C LEU A 582 11.60 -9.33 20.01
N ASN A 583 11.52 -9.58 18.70
CA ASN A 583 10.88 -8.63 17.79
C ASN A 583 9.35 -8.65 17.93
N LEU A 584 8.71 -7.53 17.59
CA LEU A 584 7.26 -7.47 17.52
C LEU A 584 6.73 -8.41 16.44
N ARG A 585 5.71 -9.20 16.80
CA ARG A 585 5.02 -10.10 15.86
C ARG A 585 4.39 -9.36 14.68
N GLU A 586 4.04 -8.08 14.85
CA GLU A 586 3.48 -7.24 13.78
C GLU A 586 4.44 -7.07 12.59
N LEU A 587 5.74 -7.29 12.77
CA LEU A 587 6.74 -7.29 11.69
C LEU A 587 6.89 -8.66 11.00
N SER A 588 6.19 -9.69 11.47
CA SER A 588 6.17 -11.04 10.90
C SER A 588 4.87 -11.32 10.12
N ASP A 589 4.93 -12.28 9.19
CA ASP A 589 3.78 -12.72 8.37
C ASP A 589 2.90 -13.77 9.08
N VAL A 590 3.13 -14.03 10.37
CA VAL A 590 2.41 -15.09 11.10
C VAL A 590 1.04 -14.56 11.52
N GLU A 591 -0.02 -15.02 10.85
CA GLU A 591 -1.39 -14.96 11.37
C GLU A 591 -1.51 -15.77 12.67
N GLU A 592 -2.31 -15.28 13.61
CA GLU A 592 -2.59 -15.93 14.89
C GLU A 592 -3.06 -17.37 14.69
N THR A 593 -2.17 -18.35 14.83
CA THR A 593 -2.60 -19.67 15.30
C THR A 593 -2.78 -19.53 16.81
N ARG A 594 -4.04 -19.28 17.22
CA ARG A 594 -4.48 -19.40 18.62
C ARG A 594 -4.49 -20.85 19.05
#